data_AF-A0A6P8PXE0-F1
#
_entry.id   AF-A0A6P8PXE0-F1
#
_cell.length_a   1.000
_cell.length_b   1.000
_cell.length_c   1.000
_cell.angle_alpha   90.00
_cell.angle_beta   90.00
_cell.angle_gamma   90.00
#
_symmetry.space_group_name_H-M   'P 1'
#
loop_
_entity.id
_entity.type
_entity.pdbx_description
1 polymer ?
#
loop_
_entity_poly.entity_id
_entity_poly.type
_entity_poly.pdbx_seq_one_letter_code
_entity_poly.pdbx_strand_id
1 'polypeptide(L)'
;MQASLDDINCHVAAFPCCLWTPVTGCSVCCKSSWSHLQDLCRLEKLSCTLLEVTRKNLYDFEVEYLCDYKRVRGEEYYLVKWKGYSESENTWEPRRNLKCPHTLKEFHKDLERELVRSGRKSNKSLCRLDPSLSLHLVQKAKQRWALRFWERHLNAKRNHQGAILVENEVDLEGPPKDFVYINEYRVGEGITLNQVAVGCECQDCYQDPNAGCCPGASLNRFAYNDQGQIITSEEAERRGQIYDRQGATYLFDLDYVEDVYTVDAAYYGNISHFVNHSCNPNLQVYNVFIDNLDERLPRIAFFATQTIWPGEELTFDYNMQVDPVDVESTRMDSNFGLAGMTGSPKKRIRMECKCGTQTCRKYLF
;
A
#
# COMPACT_ATOMS: atom_id res chain seq x y z
N MET A 1 15.00 -9.30 63.82
CA MET A 1 14.71 -7.88 64.10
C MET A 1 14.40 -7.21 62.77
N GLN A 2 13.47 -6.25 62.71
CA GLN A 2 13.27 -5.43 61.52
C GLN A 2 14.51 -4.56 61.23
N ALA A 3 14.75 -4.33 59.94
CA ALA A 3 15.36 -3.11 59.42
C ALA A 3 14.82 -2.89 57.99
N SER A 4 13.82 -2.03 57.85
CA SER A 4 13.38 -1.52 56.55
C SER A 4 14.23 -0.30 56.19
N LEU A 5 14.81 -0.30 54.99
CA LEU A 5 15.40 0.89 54.38
C LEU A 5 15.03 0.89 52.90
N ASP A 6 14.07 1.75 52.57
CA ASP A 6 13.80 2.21 51.21
C ASP A 6 14.92 3.16 50.73
N ASP A 7 14.77 3.75 49.54
CA ASP A 7 15.68 4.74 48.94
C ASP A 7 17.14 4.30 48.71
N ILE A 8 17.34 3.45 47.69
CA ILE A 8 18.57 3.48 46.89
C ILE A 8 18.25 4.14 45.54
N ASN A 9 18.39 5.46 45.49
CA ASN A 9 18.27 6.24 44.26
C ASN A 9 19.35 5.84 43.25
N CYS A 10 18.94 5.44 42.04
CA CYS A 10 19.87 5.18 40.94
C CYS A 10 20.42 6.49 40.36
N HIS A 11 21.45 7.06 41.00
CA HIS A 11 22.30 8.09 40.40
C HIS A 11 23.13 7.51 39.24
N VAL A 12 22.51 7.33 38.08
CA VAL A 12 23.23 7.25 36.81
C VAL A 12 23.66 8.67 36.43
N ALA A 13 24.92 8.85 36.07
CA ALA A 13 25.52 10.18 35.94
C ALA A 13 24.99 10.95 34.72
N ALA A 14 24.24 12.02 34.97
CA ALA A 14 23.99 13.06 33.98
C ALA A 14 25.23 13.95 33.83
N PHE A 15 25.87 13.93 32.66
CA PHE A 15 26.83 14.98 32.31
C PHE A 15 26.09 16.29 31.99
N PRO A 16 26.71 17.45 32.23
CA PRO A 16 25.96 18.63 32.66
C PRO A 16 25.36 19.45 31.51
N CYS A 17 24.06 19.68 31.61
CA CYS A 17 23.40 20.89 31.12
C CYS A 17 22.41 21.37 32.20
N CYS A 18 22.18 22.68 32.25
CA CYS A 18 21.19 23.33 33.12
C CYS A 18 21.38 23.07 34.63
N LEU A 19 22.37 23.77 35.22
CA LEU A 19 22.00 24.59 36.37
C LEU A 19 20.85 25.51 35.94
N TRP A 20 19.68 25.38 36.57
CA TRP A 20 18.64 26.41 36.83
C TRP A 20 17.46 25.72 37.53
N THR A 21 16.50 26.50 38.05
CA THR A 21 15.38 26.01 38.88
C THR A 21 14.38 25.14 38.09
N PRO A 22 13.65 24.21 38.76
CA PRO A 22 12.70 23.32 38.09
C PRO A 22 11.49 24.08 37.54
N VAL A 23 11.43 24.25 36.22
CA VAL A 23 10.27 24.81 35.51
C VAL A 23 9.17 23.75 35.40
N THR A 24 8.18 23.81 36.29
CA THR A 24 6.97 22.98 36.22
C THR A 24 6.20 23.30 34.94
N GLY A 25 6.19 22.38 33.97
CA GLY A 25 5.40 22.46 32.74
C GLY A 25 6.16 22.14 31.44
N CYS A 26 7.50 22.15 31.44
CA CYS A 26 8.28 21.90 30.23
C CYS A 26 8.64 20.40 30.09
N SER A 27 7.78 19.62 29.43
CA SER A 27 8.10 18.25 29.02
C SER A 27 8.63 18.23 27.59
N VAL A 28 9.91 17.89 27.43
CA VAL A 28 10.54 17.71 26.11
C VAL A 28 10.46 16.23 25.74
N CYS A 29 9.81 15.92 24.61
CA CYS A 29 9.73 14.54 24.12
C CYS A 29 11.12 13.94 23.91
N CYS A 30 11.33 12.70 24.39
CA CYS A 30 12.57 11.98 24.16
C CYS A 30 12.76 11.72 22.65
N LYS A 31 13.98 11.95 22.13
CA LYS A 31 14.32 11.63 20.73
C LYS A 31 14.49 10.12 20.48
N SER A 32 14.60 9.33 21.54
CA SER A 32 14.76 7.88 21.49
C SER A 32 13.41 7.18 21.58
N SER A 33 13.21 6.12 20.79
CA SER A 33 12.04 5.25 20.96
C SER A 33 12.09 4.50 22.29
N TRP A 34 10.92 4.08 22.79
CA TRP A 34 10.81 3.25 23.98
C TRP A 34 11.67 1.98 23.92
N SER A 35 11.67 1.29 22.77
CA SER A 35 12.50 0.10 22.55
C SER A 35 13.98 0.41 22.65
N HIS A 36 14.45 1.52 22.06
CA HIS A 36 15.86 1.90 22.13
C HIS A 36 16.32 2.20 23.57
N LEU A 37 15.46 2.82 24.39
CA LEU A 37 15.74 3.02 25.81
C LEU A 37 15.79 1.68 26.58
N GLN A 38 14.90 0.73 26.27
CA GLN A 38 14.96 -0.63 26.83
C GLN A 38 16.26 -1.34 26.45
N ASP A 39 16.69 -1.24 25.18
CA ASP A 39 17.90 -1.87 24.66
C ASP A 39 19.18 -1.29 25.27
N LEU A 40 19.24 0.03 25.47
CA LEU A 40 20.32 0.67 26.23
C LEU A 40 20.40 0.14 27.67
N CYS A 41 19.27 -0.02 28.37
CA CYS A 41 19.26 -0.65 29.69
C CYS A 41 19.74 -2.11 29.66
N ARG A 42 19.40 -2.88 28.62
CA ARG A 42 19.88 -4.28 28.46
C ARG A 42 21.39 -4.34 28.27
N LEU A 43 21.96 -3.49 27.40
CA LEU A 43 23.40 -3.41 27.13
C LEU A 43 24.20 -3.07 28.40
N GLU A 44 23.76 -2.05 29.15
CA GLU A 44 24.36 -1.64 30.43
C GLU A 44 23.97 -2.56 31.61
N LYS A 45 23.16 -3.60 31.37
CA LYS A 45 22.66 -4.59 32.35
C LYS A 45 21.86 -3.96 33.51
N LEU A 46 21.27 -2.80 33.26
CA LEU A 46 20.45 -2.03 34.21
C LEU A 46 19.00 -2.51 34.18
N SER A 47 18.39 -2.70 35.35
CA SER A 47 16.95 -2.92 35.48
C SER A 47 16.23 -1.60 35.70
N CYS A 48 15.28 -1.27 34.82
CA CYS A 48 14.42 -0.10 34.90
C CYS A 48 12.96 -0.53 34.84
N THR A 49 12.23 -0.42 35.96
CA THR A 49 10.81 -0.83 36.07
C THR A 49 9.90 0.01 35.18
N LEU A 50 10.18 1.32 35.05
CA LEU A 50 9.42 2.21 34.16
C LEU A 50 9.51 1.78 32.68
N LEU A 51 10.62 1.16 32.27
CA LEU A 51 10.83 0.62 30.92
C LEU A 51 10.52 -0.89 30.84
N GLU A 52 9.94 -1.51 31.88
CA GLU A 52 9.70 -2.96 31.98
C GLU A 52 10.96 -3.85 31.87
N VAL A 53 12.16 -3.26 32.02
CA VAL A 53 13.43 -3.97 31.99
C VAL A 53 13.75 -4.49 33.39
N THR A 54 13.81 -5.82 33.52
CA THR A 54 14.02 -6.55 34.77
C THR A 54 15.19 -7.53 34.62
N ARG A 55 15.75 -8.00 35.74
CA ARG A 55 16.82 -9.02 35.73
C ARG A 55 16.44 -10.34 35.02
N LYS A 56 15.16 -10.56 34.69
CA LYS A 56 14.68 -11.71 33.93
C LYS A 56 14.71 -11.54 32.40
N ASN A 57 14.70 -10.30 31.89
CA ASN A 57 14.64 -9.98 30.46
C ASN A 57 15.80 -9.08 29.96
N LEU A 58 16.89 -8.95 30.75
CA LEU A 58 18.13 -8.25 30.36
C LEU A 58 18.78 -8.78 29.07
N TYR A 59 18.47 -10.02 28.68
CA TYR A 59 19.00 -10.68 27.48
C TYR A 59 17.93 -10.93 26.40
N ASP A 60 16.70 -10.42 26.59
CA ASP A 60 15.62 -10.55 25.63
C ASP A 60 15.63 -9.39 24.63
N PHE A 61 16.36 -9.57 23.53
CA PHE A 61 16.41 -8.64 22.39
C PHE A 61 15.41 -9.03 21.29
N GLU A 62 14.94 -8.06 20.50
CA GLU A 62 13.94 -8.31 19.45
C GLU A 62 14.59 -8.78 18.14
N VAL A 63 14.11 -9.91 17.61
CA VAL A 63 14.52 -10.47 16.32
C VAL A 63 13.84 -9.72 15.19
N GLU A 64 14.62 -9.14 14.28
CA GLU A 64 14.12 -8.49 13.07
C GLU A 64 13.78 -9.54 12.00
N TYR A 65 14.73 -10.41 11.70
CA TYR A 65 14.58 -11.60 10.85
C TYR A 65 15.72 -12.61 11.08
N LEU A 66 15.66 -13.74 10.37
CA LEU A 66 16.66 -14.82 10.41
C LEU A 66 17.38 -14.88 9.07
N CYS A 67 18.71 -14.93 9.09
CA CYS A 67 19.57 -14.77 7.91
C CYS A 67 20.13 -16.09 7.36
N ASP A 68 20.37 -17.07 8.23
CA ASP A 68 21.06 -18.32 7.87
C ASP A 68 20.68 -19.44 8.85
N TYR A 69 20.87 -20.71 8.46
CA TYR A 69 20.54 -21.90 9.25
C TYR A 69 21.66 -22.94 9.22
N LYS A 70 21.91 -23.59 10.35
CA LYS A 70 22.80 -24.75 10.46
C LYS A 70 22.32 -25.71 11.55
N ARG A 71 22.62 -27.00 11.38
CA ARG A 71 22.32 -28.05 12.36
C ARG A 71 23.61 -28.78 12.76
N VAL A 72 23.95 -28.74 14.05
CA VAL A 72 25.22 -29.21 14.59
C VAL A 72 24.94 -30.20 15.72
N ARG A 73 25.37 -31.46 15.58
CA ARG A 73 25.13 -32.55 16.56
C ARG A 73 23.65 -32.76 16.94
N GLY A 74 22.73 -32.42 16.04
CA GLY A 74 21.27 -32.49 16.25
C GLY A 74 20.64 -31.15 16.63
N GLU A 75 21.40 -30.26 17.28
CA GLU A 75 20.95 -28.93 17.68
C GLU A 75 20.84 -27.97 16.49
N GLU A 76 19.76 -27.21 16.43
CA GLU A 76 19.54 -26.17 15.41
C GLU A 76 20.04 -24.80 15.87
N TYR A 77 20.70 -24.09 14.96
CA TYR A 77 21.15 -22.72 15.14
C TYR A 77 20.74 -21.86 13.96
N TYR A 78 20.40 -20.61 14.23
CA TYR A 78 19.98 -19.61 13.25
C TYR A 78 20.85 -18.36 13.40
N LEU A 79 21.25 -17.75 12.28
CA LEU A 79 21.92 -16.44 12.31
C LEU A 79 20.84 -15.37 12.44
N VAL A 80 20.85 -14.61 13.52
CA VAL A 80 19.81 -13.63 13.86
C VAL A 80 20.21 -12.24 13.37
N LYS A 81 19.29 -11.53 12.70
CA LYS A 81 19.36 -10.08 12.60
C LYS A 81 18.62 -9.46 13.78
N TRP A 82 19.35 -8.77 14.64
CA TRP A 82 18.78 -8.04 15.77
C TRP A 82 18.21 -6.70 15.33
N LYS A 83 17.01 -6.37 15.81
CA LYS A 83 16.27 -5.16 15.42
C LYS A 83 16.99 -3.90 15.92
N GLY A 84 17.24 -2.95 15.03
CA GLY A 84 17.91 -1.68 15.35
C GLY A 84 19.44 -1.75 15.45
N TYR A 85 20.04 -2.94 15.38
CA TYR A 85 21.49 -3.13 15.32
C TYR A 85 21.99 -3.27 13.86
N SER A 86 23.29 -3.12 13.64
CA SER A 86 23.94 -3.37 12.35
C SER A 86 24.08 -4.87 12.05
N GLU A 87 24.26 -5.24 10.78
CA GLU A 87 24.47 -6.64 10.37
C GLU A 87 25.80 -7.24 10.88
N SER A 88 26.70 -6.40 11.42
CA SER A 88 27.90 -6.82 12.16
C SER A 88 27.58 -7.54 13.48
N GLU A 89 26.46 -7.20 14.12
CA GLU A 89 26.07 -7.73 15.43
C GLU A 89 25.28 -9.05 15.32
N ASN A 90 25.15 -9.61 14.11
CA ASN A 90 24.35 -10.81 13.88
C ASN A 90 24.97 -12.04 14.57
N THR A 91 24.29 -12.60 15.59
CA THR A 91 24.77 -13.77 16.36
C THR A 91 24.10 -15.08 15.93
N TRP A 92 24.76 -16.20 16.23
CA TRP A 92 24.25 -17.54 15.97
C TRP A 92 23.52 -18.12 17.18
N GLU A 93 22.21 -17.93 17.23
CA GLU A 93 21.38 -18.36 18.35
C GLU A 93 20.86 -19.80 18.19
N PRO A 94 20.89 -20.63 19.25
CA PRO A 94 20.25 -21.94 19.24
C PRO A 94 18.72 -21.80 19.29
N ARG A 95 18.00 -22.76 18.68
CA ARG A 95 16.52 -22.75 18.59
C ARG A 95 15.80 -22.42 19.90
N ARG A 96 16.30 -22.87 21.05
CA ARG A 96 15.73 -22.61 22.39
C ARG A 96 15.71 -21.14 22.82
N ASN A 97 16.60 -20.30 22.28
CA ASN A 97 16.63 -18.86 22.60
C ASN A 97 15.53 -18.10 21.83
N LEU A 98 15.07 -18.65 20.70
CA LEU A 98 14.19 -17.98 19.76
C LEU A 98 12.71 -18.09 20.17
N LYS A 99 12.25 -17.06 20.89
CA LYS A 99 10.86 -16.82 21.31
C LYS A 99 9.95 -16.26 20.18
N CYS A 100 10.37 -16.33 18.92
CA CYS A 100 9.72 -15.73 17.75
C CYS A 100 9.09 -16.78 16.80
N PRO A 101 7.99 -17.46 17.19
CA PRO A 101 7.41 -18.56 16.40
C PRO A 101 6.92 -18.15 15.02
N HIS A 102 6.50 -16.89 14.83
CA HIS A 102 6.08 -16.37 13.53
C HIS A 102 7.29 -16.30 12.55
N THR A 103 8.34 -15.58 12.93
CA THR A 103 9.56 -15.40 12.13
C THR A 103 10.22 -16.75 11.78
N LEU A 104 10.19 -17.71 12.70
CA LEU A 104 10.66 -19.08 12.45
C LEU A 104 9.79 -19.81 11.41
N LYS A 105 8.45 -19.72 11.50
CA LYS A 105 7.53 -20.32 10.53
C LYS A 105 7.71 -19.70 9.14
N GLU A 106 7.90 -18.39 9.06
CA GLU A 106 8.16 -17.67 7.80
C GLU A 106 9.48 -18.10 7.16
N PHE A 107 10.57 -18.10 7.93
CA PHE A 107 11.88 -18.54 7.46
C PHE A 107 11.88 -19.97 6.91
N HIS A 108 11.22 -20.91 7.59
CA HIS A 108 11.10 -22.29 7.11
C HIS A 108 10.18 -22.44 5.89
N LYS A 109 9.10 -21.65 5.79
CA LYS A 109 8.21 -21.59 4.61
C LYS A 109 8.98 -21.12 3.36
N ASP A 110 9.81 -20.08 3.51
CA ASP A 110 10.62 -19.55 2.42
C ASP A 110 11.78 -20.49 2.04
N LEU A 111 12.42 -21.13 3.04
CA LEU A 111 13.46 -22.15 2.82
C LEU A 111 12.92 -23.36 2.06
N GLU A 112 11.74 -23.87 2.43
CA GLU A 112 11.11 -24.99 1.73
C GLU A 112 10.77 -24.64 0.28
N ARG A 113 10.14 -23.48 0.05
CA ARG A 113 9.88 -22.95 -1.30
C ARG A 113 11.13 -22.85 -2.15
N GLU A 114 12.22 -22.31 -1.60
CA GLU A 114 13.43 -22.08 -2.39
C GLU A 114 14.17 -23.37 -2.73
N LEU A 115 14.15 -24.35 -1.84
CA LEU A 115 14.64 -25.71 -2.14
C LEU A 115 13.83 -26.35 -3.27
N VAL A 116 12.50 -26.21 -3.26
CA VAL A 116 11.61 -26.68 -4.33
C VAL A 116 11.89 -25.94 -5.64
N ARG A 117 11.96 -24.60 -5.65
CA ARG A 117 12.26 -23.78 -6.83
C ARG A 117 13.62 -24.12 -7.43
N SER A 118 14.63 -24.38 -6.58
CA SER A 118 15.97 -24.79 -6.99
C SER A 118 16.06 -26.25 -7.50
N GLY A 119 14.97 -27.03 -7.49
CA GLY A 119 14.98 -28.47 -7.78
C GLY A 119 15.79 -29.31 -6.77
N ARG A 120 16.20 -28.72 -5.65
CA ARG A 120 17.05 -29.35 -4.63
C ARG A 120 16.16 -30.21 -3.73
N LYS A 121 16.16 -31.53 -3.94
CA LYS A 121 15.47 -32.50 -3.06
C LYS A 121 15.78 -32.18 -1.59
N SER A 122 14.73 -32.03 -0.76
CA SER A 122 14.85 -31.71 0.66
C SER A 122 15.66 -32.80 1.38
N ASN A 123 16.96 -32.52 1.56
CA ASN A 123 17.91 -33.48 2.05
C ASN A 123 17.88 -33.44 3.59
N LYS A 124 17.34 -34.48 4.23
CA LYS A 124 16.92 -34.48 5.66
C LYS A 124 18.06 -34.20 6.68
N SER A 125 19.31 -34.11 6.22
CA SER A 125 20.51 -33.71 6.98
C SER A 125 21.17 -32.45 6.40
N LEU A 126 20.39 -31.38 6.23
CA LEU A 126 20.88 -30.08 5.74
C LEU A 126 21.64 -29.35 6.87
N CYS A 127 22.92 -29.72 7.05
CA CYS A 127 23.73 -29.26 8.19
C CYS A 127 24.14 -27.78 8.14
N ARG A 128 24.11 -27.15 6.96
CA ARG A 128 24.37 -25.72 6.71
C ARG A 128 23.72 -25.34 5.38
N LEU A 129 23.15 -24.14 5.27
CA LEU A 129 22.69 -23.62 3.98
C LEU A 129 23.87 -23.34 3.02
N ASP A 130 23.56 -23.29 1.74
CA ASP A 130 24.44 -22.79 0.68
C ASP A 130 24.38 -21.24 0.61
N PRO A 131 25.47 -20.52 0.33
CA PRO A 131 25.47 -19.05 0.34
C PRO A 131 24.42 -18.38 -0.56
N SER A 132 24.06 -18.99 -1.70
CA SER A 132 23.01 -18.46 -2.58
C SER A 132 21.62 -18.55 -1.93
N LEU A 133 21.38 -19.62 -1.17
CA LEU A 133 20.14 -19.87 -0.45
C LEU A 133 19.99 -18.94 0.76
N SER A 134 21.05 -18.77 1.57
CA SER A 134 21.05 -17.80 2.69
C SER A 134 20.85 -16.36 2.19
N LEU A 135 21.49 -15.99 1.07
CA LEU A 135 21.30 -14.67 0.44
C LEU A 135 19.84 -14.46 -0.01
N HIS A 136 19.22 -15.47 -0.62
CA HIS A 136 17.82 -15.38 -1.04
C HIS A 136 16.87 -15.22 0.14
N LEU A 137 17.11 -15.92 1.25
CA LEU A 137 16.31 -15.79 2.47
C LEU A 137 16.45 -14.40 3.12
N VAL A 138 17.66 -13.83 3.14
CA VAL A 138 17.88 -12.43 3.58
C VAL A 138 17.15 -11.45 2.66
N GLN A 139 17.16 -11.66 1.34
CA GLN A 139 16.39 -10.84 0.40
C GLN A 139 14.87 -10.93 0.66
N LYS A 140 14.33 -12.15 0.79
CA LYS A 140 12.91 -12.38 1.06
C LYS A 140 12.46 -11.79 2.41
N ALA A 141 13.31 -11.89 3.43
CA ALA A 141 13.07 -11.26 4.73
C ALA A 141 13.06 -9.72 4.66
N LYS A 142 14.03 -9.11 3.97
CA LYS A 142 14.08 -7.64 3.74
C LYS A 142 12.89 -7.14 2.93
N GLN A 143 12.49 -7.85 1.87
CA GLN A 143 11.27 -7.58 1.11
C GLN A 143 10.04 -7.61 2.02
N ARG A 144 9.82 -8.71 2.77
CA ARG A 144 8.65 -8.84 3.66
C ARG A 144 8.62 -7.78 4.76
N TRP A 145 9.77 -7.35 5.27
CA TRP A 145 9.86 -6.21 6.20
C TRP A 145 9.42 -4.90 5.52
N ALA A 146 9.87 -4.63 4.29
CA ALA A 146 9.49 -3.44 3.55
C ALA A 146 8.00 -3.42 3.18
N LEU A 147 7.43 -4.56 2.76
CA LEU A 147 5.99 -4.70 2.48
C LEU A 147 5.16 -4.45 3.75
N ARG A 148 5.55 -5.01 4.90
CA ARG A 148 4.91 -4.73 6.22
C ARG A 148 5.02 -3.26 6.65
N PHE A 149 6.13 -2.60 6.33
CA PHE A 149 6.28 -1.17 6.61
C PHE A 149 5.36 -0.33 5.72
N TRP A 150 5.28 -0.66 4.43
CA TRP A 150 4.39 0.02 3.47
C TRP A 150 2.91 -0.24 3.80
N GLU A 151 2.51 -1.47 4.13
CA GLU A 151 1.17 -1.81 4.64
C GLU A 151 0.76 -0.91 5.82
N ARG A 152 1.63 -0.71 6.80
CA ARG A 152 1.39 0.20 7.93
C ARG A 152 1.26 1.66 7.49
N HIS A 153 2.05 2.10 6.51
CA HIS A 153 1.98 3.45 5.94
C HIS A 153 0.67 3.69 5.15
N LEU A 154 0.21 2.71 4.37
CA LEU A 154 -1.08 2.74 3.69
C LEU A 154 -2.23 2.83 4.71
N ASN A 155 -2.22 1.97 5.73
CA ASN A 155 -3.24 1.95 6.78
C ASN A 155 -3.21 3.16 7.70
N ALA A 156 -2.08 3.84 7.86
CA ALA A 156 -1.99 5.12 8.58
C ALA A 156 -2.50 6.32 7.76
N LYS A 157 -2.66 6.16 6.43
CA LYS A 157 -3.16 7.20 5.51
C LYS A 157 -4.63 7.03 5.11
N ARG A 158 -5.18 5.81 5.17
CA ARG A 158 -6.56 5.54 4.71
C ARG A 158 -7.59 6.33 5.51
N ASN A 159 -8.61 6.87 4.84
CA ASN A 159 -9.80 7.45 5.48
C ASN A 159 -10.95 6.44 5.65
N HIS A 160 -10.86 5.27 5.01
CA HIS A 160 -11.92 4.25 5.00
C HIS A 160 -11.74 3.16 6.07
N GLN A 161 -12.84 2.46 6.38
CA GLN A 161 -12.86 1.47 7.48
C GLN A 161 -12.09 0.18 7.13
N GLY A 162 -12.04 -0.24 5.87
CA GLY A 162 -11.44 -1.51 5.44
C GLY A 162 -9.92 -1.53 5.61
N ALA A 163 -9.37 -2.64 6.12
CA ALA A 163 -7.93 -2.79 6.25
C ALA A 163 -7.28 -3.12 4.89
N ILE A 164 -6.18 -2.43 4.57
CA ILE A 164 -5.34 -2.72 3.41
C ILE A 164 -4.29 -3.75 3.84
N LEU A 165 -4.12 -4.84 3.10
CA LEU A 165 -3.09 -5.84 3.37
C LEU A 165 -2.09 -5.87 2.21
N VAL A 166 -0.82 -6.17 2.49
CA VAL A 166 0.21 -6.30 1.46
C VAL A 166 1.01 -7.58 1.63
N GLU A 167 0.87 -8.49 0.67
CA GLU A 167 1.74 -9.65 0.53
C GLU A 167 2.30 -9.79 -0.89
N ASN A 168 3.52 -10.29 -1.00
CA ASN A 168 4.08 -10.83 -2.23
C ASN A 168 4.76 -12.15 -1.86
N GLU A 169 4.20 -13.24 -2.36
CA GLU A 169 4.64 -14.61 -2.08
C GLU A 169 5.13 -15.33 -3.37
N VAL A 170 5.28 -14.58 -4.47
CA VAL A 170 5.67 -15.04 -5.80
C VAL A 170 7.15 -14.78 -6.08
N ASP A 171 7.62 -13.56 -5.81
CA ASP A 171 8.98 -13.11 -6.14
C ASP A 171 9.60 -12.23 -5.03
N LEU A 172 10.54 -11.34 -5.38
CA LEU A 172 11.28 -10.46 -4.47
C LEU A 172 10.92 -8.97 -4.60
N GLU A 173 9.94 -8.59 -5.43
CA GLU A 173 9.64 -7.18 -5.68
C GLU A 173 9.07 -6.49 -4.43
N GLY A 174 9.56 -5.28 -4.17
CA GLY A 174 9.25 -4.54 -2.94
C GLY A 174 7.99 -3.67 -3.07
N PRO A 175 7.76 -2.77 -2.10
CA PRO A 175 6.84 -1.66 -2.28
C PRO A 175 7.20 -0.83 -3.53
N PRO A 176 6.22 -0.36 -4.32
CA PRO A 176 6.47 0.55 -5.44
C PRO A 176 7.14 1.84 -4.94
N LYS A 177 8.28 2.19 -5.53
CA LYS A 177 9.17 3.26 -5.04
C LYS A 177 8.57 4.66 -5.22
N ASP A 178 7.93 4.88 -6.36
CA ASP A 178 7.46 6.19 -6.80
C ASP A 178 5.93 6.36 -6.67
N PHE A 179 5.28 5.52 -5.84
CA PHE A 179 3.83 5.57 -5.62
C PHE A 179 3.46 6.22 -4.29
N VAL A 180 2.58 7.23 -4.34
CA VAL A 180 2.09 7.95 -3.17
C VAL A 180 0.58 7.69 -2.99
N TYR A 181 0.25 6.92 -1.95
CA TYR A 181 -1.15 6.70 -1.58
C TYR A 181 -1.86 8.01 -1.18
N ILE A 182 -3.02 8.24 -1.80
CA ILE A 182 -3.96 9.34 -1.62
C ILE A 182 -5.38 8.79 -1.41
N ASN A 183 -6.28 9.57 -0.79
CA ASN A 183 -7.70 9.20 -0.71
C ASN A 183 -8.54 9.95 -1.77
N GLU A 184 -8.24 11.22 -2.01
CA GLU A 184 -8.83 12.09 -3.04
C GLU A 184 -7.79 12.41 -4.14
N TYR A 185 -8.23 12.78 -5.36
CA TYR A 185 -7.40 12.94 -6.60
C TYR A 185 -6.25 14.00 -6.55
N ARG A 186 -5.30 14.00 -7.53
CA ARG A 186 -4.22 15.04 -7.70
C ARG A 186 -3.99 15.64 -9.12
N VAL A 187 -3.33 16.83 -9.17
CA VAL A 187 -3.44 17.92 -10.21
C VAL A 187 -2.54 17.88 -11.45
N GLY A 188 -3.04 18.58 -12.48
CA GLY A 188 -2.27 19.52 -13.30
C GLY A 188 -2.57 21.00 -12.93
N GLU A 189 -1.59 21.88 -13.12
CA GLU A 189 -1.73 23.32 -12.90
C GLU A 189 -2.80 23.94 -13.82
N GLY A 190 -3.59 24.90 -13.32
CA GLY A 190 -4.65 25.57 -14.09
C GLY A 190 -6.04 24.93 -14.05
N ILE A 191 -6.23 23.77 -13.41
CA ILE A 191 -7.54 23.14 -13.22
C ILE A 191 -8.16 23.55 -11.89
N THR A 192 -9.44 23.95 -11.92
CA THR A 192 -10.25 24.30 -10.73
C THR A 192 -11.40 23.32 -10.60
N LEU A 193 -11.58 22.70 -9.43
CA LEU A 193 -12.62 21.71 -9.15
C LEU A 193 -13.81 22.31 -8.37
N ASN A 194 -15.02 21.96 -8.78
CA ASN A 194 -16.24 22.68 -8.46
C ASN A 194 -17.18 21.89 -7.52
N GLN A 195 -16.94 21.91 -6.20
CA GLN A 195 -17.74 21.21 -5.16
C GLN A 195 -18.83 22.07 -4.47
N VAL A 196 -20.15 21.81 -4.59
CA VAL A 196 -21.19 22.44 -3.71
C VAL A 196 -21.84 21.41 -2.81
N ALA A 197 -22.06 21.82 -1.55
CA ALA A 197 -22.98 21.13 -0.64
C ALA A 197 -24.45 21.35 -1.06
N VAL A 198 -24.92 20.57 -2.03
CA VAL A 198 -26.37 20.41 -2.32
C VAL A 198 -26.93 19.32 -1.40
N GLY A 199 -28.10 19.55 -0.79
CA GLY A 199 -28.73 18.59 0.13
C GLY A 199 -30.24 18.48 -0.06
N CYS A 200 -30.83 17.36 0.38
CA CYS A 200 -32.29 17.19 0.41
C CYS A 200 -32.90 17.84 1.67
N GLU A 201 -33.90 18.73 1.50
CA GLU A 201 -34.79 19.20 2.59
C GLU A 201 -35.93 18.20 2.89
N CYS A 202 -35.77 16.92 2.52
CA CYS A 202 -36.82 15.92 2.68
C CYS A 202 -36.77 15.31 4.07
N GLN A 203 -37.93 15.02 4.65
CA GLN A 203 -38.02 14.31 5.92
C GLN A 203 -37.67 12.82 5.78
N ASP A 204 -37.98 12.22 4.62
CA ASP A 204 -37.49 10.90 4.20
C ASP A 204 -37.07 10.99 2.73
N CYS A 205 -35.75 10.98 2.47
CA CYS A 205 -35.16 11.10 1.14
C CYS A 205 -35.37 9.83 0.25
N TYR A 206 -36.15 8.83 0.70
CA TYR A 206 -36.61 7.65 -0.06
C TYR A 206 -38.14 7.57 -0.20
N GLN A 207 -38.90 7.90 0.86
CA GLN A 207 -40.38 7.78 0.87
C GLN A 207 -41.13 9.07 0.52
N ASP A 208 -40.56 10.26 0.76
CA ASP A 208 -41.20 11.56 0.50
C ASP A 208 -40.20 12.57 -0.09
N PRO A 209 -39.72 12.35 -1.33
CA PRO A 209 -38.69 13.18 -1.96
C PRO A 209 -39.25 14.52 -2.48
N ASN A 210 -39.29 15.53 -1.60
CA ASN A 210 -39.49 16.93 -2.00
C ASN A 210 -38.57 17.32 -3.18
N ALA A 211 -39.20 17.78 -4.27
CA ALA A 211 -38.58 18.44 -5.41
C ALA A 211 -37.32 17.77 -6.02
N GLY A 212 -37.19 16.44 -5.93
CA GLY A 212 -36.10 15.73 -6.60
C GLY A 212 -34.79 15.65 -5.83
N CYS A 213 -34.85 15.60 -4.51
CA CYS A 213 -33.91 14.80 -3.70
C CYS A 213 -33.45 13.51 -4.41
N CYS A 214 -32.25 13.02 -4.07
CA CYS A 214 -31.44 11.96 -4.71
C CYS A 214 -32.12 10.91 -5.63
N PRO A 215 -33.29 10.31 -5.33
CA PRO A 215 -34.00 9.47 -6.30
C PRO A 215 -34.66 10.20 -7.51
N GLY A 216 -34.75 11.54 -7.52
CA GLY A 216 -35.76 12.27 -8.32
C GLY A 216 -35.34 13.49 -9.15
N ALA A 217 -34.17 14.11 -8.95
CA ALA A 217 -33.66 15.15 -9.88
C ALA A 217 -32.13 15.12 -10.05
N SER A 218 -31.68 14.23 -10.93
CA SER A 218 -30.33 14.25 -11.52
C SER A 218 -30.16 15.42 -12.53
N LEU A 219 -30.50 16.64 -12.11
CA LEU A 219 -30.47 17.86 -12.93
C LEU A 219 -30.13 19.12 -12.10
N ASN A 220 -28.90 19.25 -11.52
CA ASN A 220 -28.03 20.49 -11.46
C ASN A 220 -26.96 20.58 -10.31
N ARG A 221 -25.66 20.62 -10.69
CA ARG A 221 -24.62 21.71 -10.58
C ARG A 221 -23.98 22.30 -9.26
N PHE A 222 -22.77 22.92 -9.46
CA PHE A 222 -21.89 23.82 -8.63
C PHE A 222 -20.87 23.12 -7.67
N ALA A 223 -19.69 23.61 -7.17
CA ALA A 223 -18.78 24.82 -7.14
C ALA A 223 -18.58 25.60 -5.78
N TYR A 224 -17.56 25.50 -4.89
CA TYR A 224 -16.18 24.92 -4.74
C TYR A 224 -15.91 24.62 -3.21
N ASN A 225 -14.85 24.00 -2.63
CA ASN A 225 -13.44 23.55 -2.90
C ASN A 225 -13.08 22.33 -1.95
N ASP A 226 -11.87 21.76 -1.67
CA ASP A 226 -10.41 22.07 -1.79
C ASP A 226 -9.50 20.79 -1.73
N GLN A 227 -8.14 20.92 -1.67
CA GLN A 227 -6.99 19.95 -1.61
C GLN A 227 -6.96 18.70 -2.52
N GLY A 228 -8.10 18.25 -3.07
CA GLY A 228 -8.23 17.26 -4.15
C GLY A 228 -8.27 17.91 -5.54
N GLN A 229 -7.77 17.23 -6.58
CA GLN A 229 -7.15 17.90 -7.75
C GLN A 229 -7.08 16.94 -9.00
N ILE A 230 -7.08 17.37 -10.29
CA ILE A 230 -7.07 16.47 -11.52
C ILE A 230 -6.15 17.02 -12.67
N ILE A 231 -5.73 16.25 -13.71
CA ILE A 231 -4.94 16.69 -14.91
C ILE A 231 -5.77 16.83 -16.22
N THR A 232 -5.24 17.55 -17.23
CA THR A 232 -5.86 17.67 -18.58
C THR A 232 -5.46 16.53 -19.52
N SER A 233 -6.29 16.24 -20.53
CA SER A 233 -6.03 15.20 -21.53
C SER A 233 -4.86 15.51 -22.48
N GLU A 234 -4.56 16.79 -22.75
CA GLU A 234 -3.35 17.19 -23.50
C GLU A 234 -2.06 16.81 -22.73
N GLU A 235 -2.03 17.08 -21.42
CA GLU A 235 -0.93 16.68 -20.54
C GLU A 235 -0.88 15.15 -20.37
N ALA A 236 -2.03 14.48 -20.41
CA ALA A 236 -2.12 13.02 -20.36
C ALA A 236 -1.51 12.35 -21.60
N GLU A 237 -1.88 12.74 -22.83
CA GLU A 237 -1.27 12.21 -24.07
C GLU A 237 0.25 12.52 -24.12
N ARG A 238 0.68 13.70 -23.63
CA ARG A 238 2.10 14.04 -23.50
C ARG A 238 2.86 13.09 -22.56
N ARG A 239 2.24 12.62 -21.47
CA ARG A 239 2.79 11.60 -20.56
C ARG A 239 2.65 10.18 -21.11
N GLY A 240 1.53 9.88 -21.76
CA GLY A 240 1.20 8.59 -22.37
C GLY A 240 2.27 8.10 -23.34
N GLN A 241 2.86 9.01 -24.13
CA GLN A 241 3.99 8.69 -25.01
C GLN A 241 5.26 8.19 -24.28
N ILE A 242 5.34 8.32 -22.95
CA ILE A 242 6.37 7.70 -22.10
C ILE A 242 5.85 6.37 -21.52
N TYR A 243 4.62 6.34 -20.99
CA TYR A 243 3.99 5.15 -20.40
C TYR A 243 3.76 4.00 -21.40
N ASP A 244 3.39 4.31 -22.65
CA ASP A 244 3.28 3.37 -23.79
C ASP A 244 4.57 2.55 -24.02
N ARG A 245 5.73 3.13 -23.70
CA ARG A 245 7.05 2.48 -23.83
C ARG A 245 7.47 1.70 -22.58
N GLN A 246 6.74 1.85 -21.49
CA GLN A 246 6.96 1.15 -20.21
C GLN A 246 5.90 0.07 -19.96
N GLY A 247 4.81 0.06 -20.73
CA GLY A 247 3.69 -0.86 -20.53
C GLY A 247 2.81 -0.49 -19.34
N ALA A 248 2.75 0.80 -19.00
CA ALA A 248 2.04 1.33 -17.84
C ALA A 248 0.64 1.83 -18.23
N THR A 249 -0.39 1.37 -17.52
CA THR A 249 -1.81 1.63 -17.81
C THR A 249 -2.49 2.39 -16.66
N TYR A 250 -2.01 3.61 -16.40
CA TYR A 250 -2.46 4.43 -15.26
C TYR A 250 -3.23 5.69 -15.66
N LEU A 251 -3.50 5.88 -16.96
CA LEU A 251 -4.37 6.93 -17.47
C LEU A 251 -5.80 6.39 -17.57
N PHE A 252 -6.77 7.16 -17.07
CA PHE A 252 -8.20 6.90 -17.22
C PHE A 252 -8.87 8.21 -17.65
N ASP A 253 -9.38 8.26 -18.88
CA ASP A 253 -10.00 9.46 -19.46
C ASP A 253 -11.41 9.68 -18.90
N LEU A 254 -11.86 10.93 -18.80
CA LEU A 254 -13.15 11.32 -18.21
C LEU A 254 -14.15 11.71 -19.32
N ASP A 255 -14.39 10.77 -20.23
CA ASP A 255 -15.12 10.89 -21.52
C ASP A 255 -16.66 11.05 -21.40
N TYR A 256 -17.17 11.43 -20.23
CA TYR A 256 -18.63 11.45 -19.96
C TYR A 256 -19.40 12.54 -20.74
N VAL A 257 -18.75 13.66 -21.10
CA VAL A 257 -19.37 14.76 -21.89
C VAL A 257 -18.39 15.42 -22.86
N GLU A 258 -17.16 15.71 -22.45
CA GLU A 258 -16.12 16.33 -23.28
C GLU A 258 -14.73 15.74 -22.92
N ASP A 259 -13.90 15.40 -23.91
CA ASP A 259 -12.54 14.84 -23.76
C ASP A 259 -11.50 15.87 -23.24
N VAL A 260 -11.73 16.41 -22.04
CA VAL A 260 -10.95 17.54 -21.48
C VAL A 260 -9.98 17.11 -20.38
N TYR A 261 -10.33 16.07 -19.61
CA TYR A 261 -9.63 15.67 -18.41
C TYR A 261 -9.35 14.16 -18.32
N THR A 262 -8.27 13.83 -17.65
CA THR A 262 -7.80 12.44 -17.47
C THR A 262 -7.29 12.28 -16.03
N VAL A 263 -7.57 11.14 -15.41
CA VAL A 263 -6.97 10.75 -14.13
C VAL A 263 -5.66 10.03 -14.41
N ASP A 264 -4.54 10.64 -14.02
CA ASP A 264 -3.21 10.02 -14.04
C ASP A 264 -2.86 9.45 -12.66
N ALA A 265 -3.04 8.13 -12.52
CA ALA A 265 -2.76 7.39 -11.31
C ALA A 265 -1.29 6.97 -11.15
N ALA A 266 -0.38 7.30 -12.09
CA ALA A 266 0.94 6.67 -12.19
C ALA A 266 1.84 6.87 -10.96
N TYR A 267 1.75 8.06 -10.35
CA TYR A 267 2.54 8.44 -9.16
C TYR A 267 1.67 8.67 -7.91
N TYR A 268 0.37 8.90 -8.07
CA TYR A 268 -0.57 9.21 -7.00
C TYR A 268 -1.88 8.46 -7.23
N GLY A 269 -2.25 7.54 -6.35
CA GLY A 269 -3.49 6.78 -6.45
C GLY A 269 -3.99 6.22 -5.12
N ASN A 270 -5.16 5.61 -5.13
CA ASN A 270 -5.65 4.77 -4.02
C ASN A 270 -5.43 3.28 -4.36
N ILE A 271 -6.22 2.37 -3.78
CA ILE A 271 -6.13 0.92 -4.06
C ILE A 271 -6.42 0.60 -5.55
N SER A 272 -7.25 1.40 -6.23
CA SER A 272 -7.63 1.17 -7.64
C SER A 272 -6.45 1.14 -8.62
N HIS A 273 -5.32 1.77 -8.29
CA HIS A 273 -4.06 1.71 -9.05
C HIS A 273 -3.56 0.26 -9.24
N PHE A 274 -3.93 -0.66 -8.35
CA PHE A 274 -3.48 -2.06 -8.36
C PHE A 274 -4.56 -3.05 -8.87
N VAL A 275 -5.70 -2.56 -9.37
CA VAL A 275 -6.81 -3.41 -9.85
C VAL A 275 -6.59 -3.75 -11.32
N ASN A 276 -6.50 -5.05 -11.63
CA ASN A 276 -6.13 -5.52 -12.96
C ASN A 276 -7.28 -5.53 -13.97
N HIS A 277 -6.90 -5.60 -15.26
CA HIS A 277 -7.81 -5.81 -16.37
C HIS A 277 -8.39 -7.24 -16.39
N SER A 278 -9.69 -7.37 -16.68
CA SER A 278 -10.29 -8.63 -17.16
C SER A 278 -11.26 -8.41 -18.33
N CYS A 279 -11.26 -9.33 -19.29
CA CYS A 279 -12.28 -9.41 -20.34
C CYS A 279 -13.61 -10.04 -19.86
N ASN A 280 -13.68 -10.49 -18.61
CA ASN A 280 -14.89 -10.86 -17.89
C ASN A 280 -14.70 -10.35 -16.43
N PRO A 281 -14.91 -9.05 -16.19
CA PRO A 281 -14.64 -8.44 -14.90
C PRO A 281 -15.70 -8.78 -13.84
N ASN A 282 -15.36 -8.55 -12.57
CA ASN A 282 -16.29 -8.59 -11.45
C ASN A 282 -16.60 -7.20 -10.86
N LEU A 283 -15.91 -6.16 -11.32
CA LEU A 283 -16.22 -4.76 -11.07
C LEU A 283 -16.62 -4.02 -12.36
N GLN A 284 -17.58 -3.12 -12.25
CA GLN A 284 -17.94 -2.13 -13.27
C GLN A 284 -17.78 -0.72 -12.70
N VAL A 285 -17.34 0.20 -13.55
CA VAL A 285 -17.14 1.60 -13.21
C VAL A 285 -18.44 2.38 -13.43
N TYR A 286 -18.75 3.26 -12.49
CA TYR A 286 -19.85 4.22 -12.57
C TYR A 286 -19.31 5.63 -12.29
N ASN A 287 -19.80 6.60 -13.05
CA ASN A 287 -19.56 8.01 -12.80
C ASN A 287 -20.48 8.49 -11.67
N VAL A 288 -19.88 9.02 -10.61
CA VAL A 288 -20.60 9.48 -9.42
C VAL A 288 -20.31 10.96 -9.18
N PHE A 289 -21.38 11.74 -9.07
CA PHE A 289 -21.34 13.13 -8.65
C PHE A 289 -21.81 13.19 -7.20
N ILE A 290 -20.99 13.76 -6.32
CA ILE A 290 -21.32 13.93 -4.89
C ILE A 290 -21.30 15.43 -4.62
N ASP A 291 -20.11 15.96 -4.35
CA ASP A 291 -19.86 17.37 -4.11
C ASP A 291 -19.60 18.09 -5.45
N ASN A 292 -18.75 17.51 -6.31
CA ASN A 292 -18.49 18.04 -7.65
C ASN A 292 -19.60 17.66 -8.64
N LEU A 293 -20.12 18.68 -9.32
CA LEU A 293 -21.17 18.58 -10.35
C LEU A 293 -20.75 19.28 -11.66
N ASP A 294 -19.44 19.41 -11.91
CA ASP A 294 -18.90 19.58 -13.27
C ASP A 294 -18.86 18.19 -13.93
N GLU A 295 -19.72 17.99 -14.93
CA GLU A 295 -19.95 16.70 -15.60
C GLU A 295 -18.70 16.14 -16.29
N ARG A 296 -17.70 16.99 -16.57
CA ARG A 296 -16.39 16.61 -17.17
C ARG A 296 -15.40 16.07 -16.13
N LEU A 297 -15.77 16.09 -14.84
CA LEU A 297 -14.92 15.72 -13.70
C LEU A 297 -15.65 14.78 -12.70
N PRO A 298 -16.25 13.65 -13.15
CA PRO A 298 -16.93 12.71 -12.26
C PRO A 298 -15.96 12.04 -11.27
N ARG A 299 -16.48 11.58 -10.12
CA ARG A 299 -15.76 10.59 -9.29
C ARG A 299 -15.97 9.20 -9.89
N ILE A 300 -14.88 8.51 -10.19
CA ILE A 300 -14.86 7.11 -10.63
C ILE A 300 -15.16 6.21 -9.42
N ALA A 301 -16.29 5.50 -9.44
CA ALA A 301 -16.65 4.51 -8.42
C ALA A 301 -16.72 3.10 -9.00
N PHE A 302 -16.22 2.11 -8.27
CA PHE A 302 -16.29 0.70 -8.66
C PHE A 302 -17.40 -0.01 -7.89
N PHE A 303 -18.32 -0.65 -8.60
CA PHE A 303 -19.38 -1.48 -8.03
C PHE A 303 -19.23 -2.92 -8.50
N ALA A 304 -19.57 -3.88 -7.63
CA ALA A 304 -19.51 -5.30 -7.96
C ALA A 304 -20.70 -5.72 -8.85
N THR A 305 -20.41 -6.30 -10.00
CA THR A 305 -21.44 -6.82 -10.95
C THR A 305 -21.94 -8.21 -10.57
N GLN A 306 -21.19 -8.92 -9.73
CA GLN A 306 -21.46 -10.29 -9.29
C GLN A 306 -21.11 -10.47 -7.81
N THR A 307 -21.44 -11.64 -7.24
CA THR A 307 -20.91 -12.04 -5.93
C THR A 307 -19.42 -12.36 -6.05
N ILE A 308 -18.60 -11.66 -5.26
CA ILE A 308 -17.14 -11.81 -5.22
C ILE A 308 -16.77 -12.60 -3.95
N TRP A 309 -15.98 -13.65 -4.08
CA TRP A 309 -15.64 -14.54 -2.96
C TRP A 309 -14.35 -14.10 -2.22
N PRO A 310 -14.18 -14.46 -0.93
CA PRO A 310 -12.96 -14.13 -0.19
C PRO A 310 -11.70 -14.75 -0.85
N GLY A 311 -10.81 -13.88 -1.33
CA GLY A 311 -9.60 -14.28 -2.07
C GLY A 311 -9.75 -14.30 -3.60
N GLU A 312 -10.90 -13.90 -4.15
CA GLU A 312 -11.09 -13.61 -5.57
C GLU A 312 -10.38 -12.28 -5.94
N GLU A 313 -9.77 -12.22 -7.12
CA GLU A 313 -9.10 -11.01 -7.61
C GLU A 313 -10.14 -9.99 -8.11
N LEU A 314 -10.01 -8.74 -7.67
CA LEU A 314 -10.82 -7.64 -8.18
C LEU A 314 -10.31 -7.20 -9.56
N THR A 315 -11.21 -7.14 -10.56
CA THR A 315 -10.87 -6.76 -11.92
C THR A 315 -11.98 -5.96 -12.60
N PHE A 316 -11.60 -5.01 -13.46
CA PHE A 316 -12.51 -4.26 -14.33
C PHE A 316 -12.07 -4.35 -15.80
N ASP A 317 -12.92 -3.95 -16.75
CA ASP A 317 -12.54 -3.87 -18.16
C ASP A 317 -11.94 -2.49 -18.49
N TYR A 318 -10.63 -2.45 -18.74
CA TYR A 318 -9.93 -1.22 -19.17
C TYR A 318 -10.45 -0.61 -20.47
N ASN A 319 -11.18 -1.38 -21.31
CA ASN A 319 -11.81 -0.88 -22.53
C ASN A 319 -13.32 -0.62 -22.34
N MET A 320 -13.76 -0.38 -21.10
CA MET A 320 -14.98 0.35 -20.73
C MET A 320 -16.11 0.31 -21.77
N GLN A 321 -16.76 -0.85 -21.93
CA GLN A 321 -17.97 -0.92 -22.75
C GLN A 321 -19.09 -0.21 -21.98
N VAL A 322 -19.33 1.06 -22.34
CA VAL A 322 -20.45 1.85 -21.81
C VAL A 322 -21.75 1.15 -22.18
N ASP A 323 -22.56 0.82 -21.17
CA ASP A 323 -23.84 0.13 -21.38
C ASP A 323 -24.80 1.04 -22.19
N PRO A 324 -25.53 0.51 -23.18
CA PRO A 324 -26.34 1.31 -24.11
C PRO A 324 -27.66 1.83 -23.53
N VAL A 325 -27.68 2.15 -22.23
CA VAL A 325 -28.88 2.62 -21.49
C VAL A 325 -29.03 4.15 -21.57
N ASP A 326 -27.93 4.91 -21.63
CA ASP A 326 -27.95 6.38 -21.73
C ASP A 326 -27.96 6.93 -23.19
N VAL A 327 -28.36 6.10 -24.14
CA VAL A 327 -28.26 6.33 -25.61
C VAL A 327 -29.23 7.40 -26.15
N GLU A 328 -30.07 8.03 -25.32
CA GLU A 328 -30.83 9.22 -25.74
C GLU A 328 -30.02 10.52 -25.67
N SER A 329 -28.86 10.54 -24.98
CA SER A 329 -28.00 11.72 -24.84
C SER A 329 -27.04 11.94 -26.01
N THR A 330 -26.58 10.87 -26.67
CA THR A 330 -25.56 10.93 -27.74
C THR A 330 -26.15 10.76 -29.15
N ARG A 331 -26.77 11.83 -29.65
CA ARG A 331 -27.06 12.02 -31.08
C ARG A 331 -26.36 13.28 -31.57
N MET A 332 -25.57 13.13 -32.65
CA MET A 332 -24.42 13.99 -33.02
C MET A 332 -23.19 13.63 -32.15
N ASP A 333 -21.99 13.40 -32.67
CA ASP A 333 -21.51 13.50 -34.07
C ASP A 333 -20.86 12.21 -34.60
N SER A 334 -21.43 11.66 -35.67
CA SER A 334 -20.87 10.53 -36.42
C SER A 334 -20.26 10.97 -37.76
N ASN A 335 -19.49 12.08 -37.78
CA ASN A 335 -18.95 12.62 -39.03
C ASN A 335 -17.66 13.48 -38.95
N PHE A 336 -16.60 13.03 -38.26
CA PHE A 336 -15.26 13.64 -38.42
C PHE A 336 -14.13 12.61 -38.61
N GLY A 337 -14.07 12.01 -39.80
CA GLY A 337 -13.22 10.84 -40.09
C GLY A 337 -12.20 10.97 -41.22
N LEU A 338 -11.92 12.16 -41.78
CA LEU A 338 -10.92 12.29 -42.87
C LEU A 338 -10.32 13.71 -43.05
N ALA A 339 -9.43 14.14 -42.15
CA ALA A 339 -8.69 15.41 -42.28
C ALA A 339 -7.22 15.33 -41.82
N GLY A 340 -6.36 14.86 -42.74
CA GLY A 340 -4.90 15.04 -42.81
C GLY A 340 -4.06 15.35 -41.56
N MET A 341 -3.32 14.34 -41.07
CA MET A 341 -2.02 14.54 -40.41
C MET A 341 -0.92 13.75 -41.14
N THR A 342 0.11 14.43 -41.63
CA THR A 342 1.25 13.81 -42.32
C THR A 342 2.30 13.33 -41.31
N GLY A 343 2.00 12.25 -40.59
CA GLY A 343 2.93 11.55 -39.71
C GLY A 343 2.77 10.04 -39.86
N SER A 344 3.87 9.31 -39.98
CA SER A 344 3.81 7.84 -40.00
C SER A 344 3.41 7.33 -38.61
N PRO A 345 2.34 6.53 -38.47
CA PRO A 345 1.88 6.06 -37.16
C PRO A 345 2.93 5.13 -36.57
N LYS A 346 3.60 5.59 -35.51
CA LYS A 346 4.42 4.74 -34.65
C LYS A 346 3.50 3.66 -34.10
N LYS A 347 3.83 2.38 -34.33
CA LYS A 347 3.04 1.25 -33.83
C LYS A 347 2.96 1.34 -32.29
N ARG A 348 1.80 1.73 -31.74
CA ARG A 348 1.49 1.55 -30.30
C ARG A 348 1.71 0.09 -29.94
N ILE A 349 2.42 -0.18 -28.84
CA ILE A 349 2.77 -1.53 -28.42
C ILE A 349 1.54 -2.16 -27.78
N ARG A 350 0.91 -3.12 -28.47
CA ARG A 350 -0.25 -3.84 -27.93
C ARG A 350 0.19 -4.78 -26.81
N MET A 351 -0.24 -4.49 -25.58
CA MET A 351 0.01 -5.32 -24.41
C MET A 351 -0.90 -6.54 -24.41
N GLU A 352 -0.31 -7.72 -24.22
CA GLU A 352 -1.01 -9.02 -24.21
C GLU A 352 -1.85 -9.17 -22.92
N CYS A 353 -3.14 -9.47 -23.07
CA CYS A 353 -4.06 -9.68 -21.95
C CYS A 353 -3.92 -11.10 -21.37
N LYS A 354 -3.76 -11.18 -20.03
CA LYS A 354 -3.47 -12.43 -19.30
C LYS A 354 -4.52 -12.82 -18.27
N CYS A 355 -5.72 -12.24 -18.33
CA CYS A 355 -6.83 -12.47 -17.39
C CYS A 355 -7.38 -13.92 -17.32
N GLY A 356 -6.83 -14.89 -18.06
CA GLY A 356 -7.21 -16.31 -18.00
C GLY A 356 -8.60 -16.68 -18.55
N THR A 357 -9.46 -15.69 -18.86
CA THR A 357 -10.84 -15.91 -19.31
C THR A 357 -10.90 -16.60 -20.68
N GLN A 358 -11.91 -17.46 -20.88
CA GLN A 358 -12.11 -18.17 -22.16
C GLN A 358 -12.44 -17.19 -23.30
N THR A 359 -13.15 -16.10 -22.97
CA THR A 359 -13.54 -14.99 -23.85
C THR A 359 -12.46 -13.91 -24.02
N CYS A 360 -11.24 -14.13 -23.50
CA CYS A 360 -10.15 -13.14 -23.52
C CYS A 360 -9.84 -12.59 -24.93
N ARG A 361 -9.91 -11.26 -25.07
CA ARG A 361 -9.66 -10.47 -26.30
C ARG A 361 -8.19 -10.42 -26.76
N LYS A 362 -7.30 -11.12 -26.05
CA LYS A 362 -5.83 -11.23 -26.27
C LYS A 362 -5.01 -9.96 -26.06
N TYR A 363 -5.61 -8.77 -26.08
CA TYR A 363 -4.96 -7.50 -25.75
C TYR A 363 -5.76 -6.74 -24.68
N LEU A 364 -5.09 -5.88 -23.91
CA LEU A 364 -5.72 -5.06 -22.87
C LEU A 364 -6.67 -4.01 -23.48
N PHE A 365 -6.26 -3.47 -24.64
CA PHE A 365 -6.97 -2.55 -25.51
C PHE A 365 -6.93 -3.13 -26.95
#